data_AF-A0A2M8BF01-F1
#
_entry.id   AF-A0A2M8BF01-F1
#
_cell.length_a   1.000
_cell.length_b   1.000
_cell.length_c   1.000
_cell.angle_alpha   90.00
_cell.angle_beta   90.00
_cell.angle_gamma   90.00
#
_symmetry.space_group_name_H-M   'P 1'
#
loop_
_entity.id
_entity.type
_entity.pdbx_description
1 polymer ?
#
loop_
_entity_poly.entity_id
_entity_poly.type
_entity_poly.pdbx_seq_one_letter_code
_entity_poly.pdbx_strand_id
1 'polypeptide(L)' 'MTLAERFDTWAQQHQQKGEEKGIEKGGGLLLQRQLVRRFGALPSEITAQIAAATSVQLELWADRVLDAASLEEIFRP' A
#
# COMPACT_ATOMS: atom_id res chain seq x y z
N MET A 1 35.02 -10.02 2.35
CA MET A 1 33.95 -9.55 3.26
C MET A 1 34.02 -10.29 4.57
N THR A 2 33.99 -9.56 5.68
CA THR A 2 33.97 -10.09 7.06
C THR A 2 32.54 -10.39 7.53
N LEU A 3 32.41 -11.09 8.65
CA LEU A 3 31.11 -11.37 9.26
C LEU A 3 30.41 -10.08 9.71
N ALA A 4 31.16 -9.10 10.21
CA ALA A 4 30.63 -7.80 10.64
C ALA A 4 29.95 -7.06 9.48
N GLU A 5 30.63 -6.97 8.33
CA GLU A 5 30.08 -6.30 7.13
C GLU A 5 28.77 -6.97 6.63
N ARG A 6 28.64 -8.29 6.79
CA ARG A 6 27.41 -9.02 6.44
C ARG A 6 26.26 -8.70 7.38
N PHE A 7 26.53 -8.55 8.68
CA PHE A 7 25.51 -8.16 9.66
C PHE A 7 25.02 -6.74 9.43
N ASP A 8 25.91 -5.80 9.14
CA ASP A 8 25.54 -4.41 8.84
C ASP A 8 24.67 -4.33 7.57
N THR A 9 25.06 -5.06 6.52
CA THR A 9 24.28 -5.15 5.28
C THR A 9 22.88 -5.74 5.54
N TRP A 10 22.79 -6.80 6.33
CA TRP A 10 21.52 -7.43 6.69
C TRP A 10 20.63 -6.45 7.48
N ALA A 11 21.20 -5.76 8.48
CA ALA A 11 20.47 -4.80 9.29
C ALA A 11 19.88 -3.65 8.44
N GLN A 12 20.69 -3.09 7.51
CA GLN A 12 20.22 -2.07 6.57
C GLN A 12 19.08 -2.57 5.68
N GLN A 13 19.19 -3.79 5.14
CA GLN A 13 18.14 -4.38 4.30
C GLN A 13 16.84 -4.62 5.08
N HIS A 14 16.92 -5.04 6.34
CA HIS A 14 15.72 -5.24 7.17
C HIS A 14 15.07 -3.93 7.57
N GLN A 15 15.87 -2.89 7.86
CA GLN A 15 15.34 -1.56 8.12
C GLN A 15 14.59 -1.03 6.89
N GLN A 16 15.20 -1.08 5.70
CA GLN A 16 14.56 -0.64 4.45
C GLN A 16 13.26 -1.39 4.18
N LYS A 17 13.25 -2.72 4.33
CA LYS A 17 12.02 -3.54 4.21
C LYS A 17 10.95 -3.16 5.23
N GLY A 18 11.36 -2.78 6.44
CA GLY A 18 10.45 -2.32 7.49
C GLY A 18 9.81 -0.97 7.13
N GLU A 19 10.62 -0.04 6.62
CA GLU A 19 10.16 1.26 6.14
C GLU A 19 9.18 1.12 4.96
N GLU A 20 9.53 0.32 3.94
CA GLU A 20 8.65 0.03 2.79
C GLU A 20 7.30 -0.55 3.24
N LYS A 21 7.31 -1.59 4.09
CA LYS A 21 6.07 -2.17 4.63
C LYS A 21 5.26 -1.17 5.46
N GLY A 22 5.93 -0.27 6.16
CA GLY A 22 5.30 0.80 6.92
C GLY A 22 4.54 1.77 6.01
N ILE A 23 5.17 2.17 4.90
CA ILE A 23 4.57 3.02 3.87
C ILE A 23 3.37 2.32 3.22
N GLU A 24 3.52 1.06 2.80
CA GLU A 24 2.42 0.28 2.19
C GLU A 24 1.22 0.16 3.14
N LYS A 25 1.45 -0.23 4.38
CA LYS A 25 0.37 -0.36 5.38
C LYS A 25 -0.30 0.98 5.67
N GLY A 26 0.49 2.05 5.81
CA GLY A 26 -0.04 3.40 6.05
C GLY A 26 -0.87 3.92 4.87
N GLY A 27 -0.35 3.77 3.65
CA GLY A 27 -1.02 4.12 2.40
C GLY A 27 -2.32 3.34 2.20
N GLY A 28 -2.30 2.02 2.44
CA GLY A 28 -3.48 1.17 2.34
C GLY A 28 -4.59 1.57 3.32
N LEU A 29 -4.25 1.88 4.58
CA LEU A 29 -5.22 2.37 5.57
C LEU A 29 -5.81 3.72 5.17
N LEU A 30 -4.99 4.64 4.66
CA LEU A 30 -5.46 5.94 4.18
C LEU A 30 -6.40 5.78 2.99
N LEU A 31 -6.02 4.95 2.01
CA LEU A 31 -6.83 4.65 0.84
C LEU A 31 -8.18 4.06 1.23
N GLN A 32 -8.21 3.05 2.12
CA GLN A 32 -9.45 2.48 2.64
C GLN A 32 -10.35 3.55 3.26
N ARG A 33 -9.82 4.46 4.08
CA ARG A 33 -10.61 5.56 4.68
C ARG A 33 -11.20 6.49 3.63
N GLN A 34 -10.45 6.82 2.57
CA GLN A 34 -10.95 7.65 1.48
C GLN A 34 -12.07 6.97 0.70
N LEU A 35 -11.88 5.69 0.36
CA LEU A 35 -12.86 4.90 -0.36
C LEU A 35 -14.14 4.69 0.45
N VAL A 36 -14.02 4.41 1.76
CA VAL A 36 -15.18 4.33 2.66
C VAL A 36 -15.96 5.63 2.68
N ARG A 37 -15.26 6.77 2.67
CA ARG A 37 -15.91 8.09 2.67
C ARG A 37 -16.63 8.39 1.35
N ARG A 38 -16.10 7.94 0.21
CA ARG A 38 -16.70 8.19 -1.12
C ARG A 38 -17.80 7.19 -1.48
N PHE A 39 -17.62 5.92 -1.14
CA PHE A 39 -18.43 4.81 -1.65
C PHE A 39 -19.15 4.00 -0.56
N GLY A 40 -18.90 4.28 0.72
CA GLY A 40 -19.47 3.54 1.84
C GLY A 40 -18.68 2.28 2.21
N ALA A 41 -19.30 1.36 2.93
CA ALA A 41 -18.62 0.14 3.39
C ALA A 41 -18.01 -0.64 2.21
N LEU A 42 -16.72 -0.97 2.32
CA LEU A 42 -16.00 -1.69 1.27
C LEU A 42 -16.23 -3.20 1.40
N PRO A 43 -16.35 -3.92 0.27
CA PRO A 43 -16.30 -5.38 0.27
C PRO A 43 -14.99 -5.91 0.89
N SER A 44 -15.06 -7.12 1.46
CA SER A 44 -13.90 -7.80 2.04
C SER A 44 -12.77 -8.00 1.03
N GLU A 45 -13.12 -8.25 -0.23
CA GLU A 45 -12.19 -8.52 -1.32
C GLU A 45 -11.35 -7.27 -1.62
N ILE A 46 -12.01 -6.10 -1.68
CA ILE A 46 -11.34 -4.81 -1.89
C ILE A 46 -10.43 -4.47 -0.72
N THR A 47 -10.88 -4.73 0.50
CA THR A 47 -10.08 -4.52 1.71
C THR A 47 -8.81 -5.38 1.69
N ALA A 48 -8.93 -6.65 1.29
CA ALA A 48 -7.81 -7.58 1.16
C ALA A 48 -6.87 -7.18 0.02
N GLN A 49 -7.41 -6.73 -1.12
CA GLN A 49 -6.64 -6.25 -2.26
C GLN A 49 -5.78 -5.04 -1.88
N ILE A 50 -6.34 -4.07 -1.14
CA ILE A 50 -5.59 -2.91 -0.64
C ILE A 50 -4.51 -3.33 0.35
N ALA A 51 -4.79 -4.29 1.24
CA ALA A 51 -3.83 -4.77 2.22
C ALA A 51 -2.63 -5.51 1.61
N ALA A 52 -2.78 -6.08 0.41
CA ALA A 52 -1.74 -6.79 -0.33
C ALA A 52 -1.06 -5.93 -1.41
N ALA A 53 -1.47 -4.67 -1.57
CA ALA A 53 -1.01 -3.81 -2.64
C ALA A 53 0.39 -3.24 -2.37
N THR A 54 1.16 -3.09 -3.44
CA THR A 54 2.46 -2.41 -3.39
C THR A 54 2.27 -0.89 -3.28
N SER A 55 3.32 -0.17 -2.86
CA SER A 55 3.30 1.30 -2.85
C SER A 55 2.87 1.91 -4.20
N VAL A 56 3.35 1.35 -5.32
CA VAL A 56 3.01 1.82 -6.67
C VAL A 56 1.52 1.66 -6.98
N GLN A 57 0.92 0.54 -6.59
CA GLN A 57 -0.52 0.33 -6.77
C GLN A 57 -1.33 1.28 -5.89
N LEU A 58 -0.90 1.49 -4.65
CA LEU A 58 -1.56 2.40 -3.70
C LEU A 58 -1.51 3.85 -4.19
N GLU A 59 -0.39 4.30 -4.74
CA GLU A 59 -0.25 5.64 -5.35
C GLU A 59 -1.19 5.80 -6.54
N LEU A 60 -1.18 4.84 -7.47
CA LEU A 60 -2.08 4.86 -8.64
C LEU A 60 -3.56 4.92 -8.22
N TRP A 61 -3.95 4.14 -7.22
CA TRP A 61 -5.32 4.16 -6.72
C TRP A 61 -5.63 5.46 -5.97
N ALA A 62 -4.68 6.03 -5.23
CA ALA A 62 -4.84 7.31 -4.57
C ALA A 62 -5.10 8.45 -5.57
N ASP A 63 -4.41 8.46 -6.71
CA ASP A 63 -4.69 9.41 -7.79
C ASP A 63 -6.09 9.18 -8.37
N ARG A 64 -6.45 7.92 -8.66
CA ARG A 64 -7.77 7.58 -9.21
C ARG A 64 -8.93 7.90 -8.25
N VAL A 65 -8.69 7.89 -6.93
CA VAL A 65 -9.69 8.27 -5.92
C VAL A 65 -10.16 9.72 -6.09
N LEU A 66 -9.40 10.58 -6.76
CA LEU A 66 -9.81 11.98 -6.94
C LEU A 66 -10.97 12.10 -7.95
N ASP A 67 -10.95 11.29 -9.01
CA ASP A 67 -11.81 11.51 -10.19
C ASP A 67 -12.75 10.35 -10.50
N ALA A 68 -12.44 9.12 -10.06
CA ALA A 68 -13.19 7.92 -10.42
C ALA A 68 -14.62 7.94 -9.87
N ALA A 69 -15.59 7.52 -10.68
CA ALA A 69 -17.01 7.47 -10.32
C ALA A 69 -17.42 6.18 -9.59
N SER A 70 -16.58 5.14 -9.62
CA SER A 70 -16.85 3.86 -8.96
C SER A 70 -15.57 3.16 -8.46
N LEU A 71 -15.72 2.11 -7.66
CA LEU A 71 -14.60 1.29 -7.21
C LEU A 71 -13.93 0.57 -8.40
N GLU A 72 -14.69 0.10 -9.37
CA GLU A 72 -14.18 -0.58 -10.56
C GLU A 72 -13.23 0.30 -11.36
N GLU A 73 -13.54 1.59 -11.52
CA GLU A 73 -12.67 2.56 -12.20
C GLU A 73 -11.34 2.80 -11.46
N ILE A 74 -11.33 2.62 -10.13
CA ILE A 74 -10.12 2.75 -9.30
C ILE A 74 -9.24 1.51 -9.46
N PHE A 75 -9.83 0.32 -9.42
CA PHE A 75 -9.08 -0.95 -9.40
C PHE A 75 -8.83 -1.60 -10.77
N ARG A 76 -9.29 -0.98 -11.87
CA ARG A 76 -8.97 -1.44 -13.23
C ARG A 76 -7.45 -1.59 -13.44
N PRO A 77 -6.99 -2.46 -14.34
CA PRO A 77 -5.57 -2.59 -14.67
C PRO A 77 -4.89 -1.27 -15.05
#